data_AF-A0A2V6Y8P7-F1
#
_entry.id   AF-A0A2V6Y8P7-F1
#
_cell.length_a   1.000
_cell.length_b   1.000
_cell.length_c   1.000
_cell.angle_alpha   90.00
_cell.angle_beta   90.00
_cell.angle_gamma   90.00
#
_symmetry.space_group_name_H-M   'P 1'
#
loop_
_entity.id
_entity.type
_entity.pdbx_description
1 polymer ?
#
loop_
_entity_poly.entity_id
_entity_poly.type
_entity_poly.pdbx_seq_one_letter_code
_entity_poly.pdbx_strand_id
1 'polypeptide(L)'
;MYDRVLVIRNLVALSPPTLPDTPPIAAFLRGLEPRLFPYAQISDGVLGPGELSKLGRMSPNERRMPGDGTLPLRQILDALPASLPLSVEVPMPKTVRLPAREWARATAESTRRFLEDYYRGKQVTR
;
A
#
# COMPACT_ATOMS: atom_id res chain seq x y z
N MET A 1 -31.91 8.45 -13.82
CA MET A 1 -30.68 9.16 -14.20
C MET A 1 -30.25 9.98 -13.00
N TYR A 2 -29.00 9.81 -12.56
CA TYR A 2 -28.43 10.20 -11.26
C TYR A 2 -29.10 9.45 -10.09
N ASP A 3 -28.38 8.65 -9.30
CA ASP A 3 -27.29 9.12 -8.47
C ASP A 3 -26.15 8.09 -8.38
N ARG A 4 -24.92 8.57 -8.50
CA ARG A 4 -23.71 7.75 -8.37
C ARG A 4 -23.61 7.36 -6.91
N VAL A 5 -24.04 6.15 -6.57
CA VAL A 5 -23.77 5.54 -5.26
C VAL A 5 -22.27 5.55 -5.06
N LEU A 6 -21.83 6.53 -4.29
CA LEU A 6 -20.47 6.76 -3.83
C LEU A 6 -20.15 5.64 -2.82
N VAL A 7 -19.92 4.42 -3.33
CA VAL A 7 -19.17 3.43 -2.57
C VAL A 7 -17.74 3.92 -2.62
N ILE A 8 -17.31 4.52 -1.50
CA ILE A 8 -15.96 5.00 -1.23
C ILE A 8 -14.97 3.91 -1.64
N ARG A 9 -14.36 4.08 -2.81
CA ARG A 9 -13.37 3.17 -3.36
C ARG A 9 -12.02 3.53 -2.75
N ASN A 10 -11.54 2.63 -1.90
CA ASN A 10 -10.18 2.11 -1.83
C ASN A 10 -9.07 3.14 -2.13
N LEU A 11 -8.17 3.33 -1.17
CA LEU A 11 -6.84 3.89 -1.38
C LEU A 11 -6.05 2.98 -2.36
N VAL A 12 -6.45 2.97 -3.63
CA VAL A 12 -5.76 2.32 -4.75
C VAL A 12 -4.54 3.16 -4.99
N ALA A 13 -3.49 2.78 -4.28
CA ALA A 13 -2.12 3.23 -4.37
C ALA A 13 -1.96 4.75 -4.45
N LEU A 14 -1.17 5.31 -3.56
CA LEU A 14 -0.96 6.74 -3.55
C LEU A 14 -0.32 7.18 -4.87
N SER A 15 -1.10 7.56 -5.89
CA SER A 15 -0.64 8.48 -6.92
C SER A 15 -0.86 9.85 -6.30
N PRO A 16 0.19 10.55 -5.85
CA PRO A 16 0.10 11.98 -5.87
C PRO A 16 -0.22 12.41 -7.32
N PRO A 17 -0.98 13.49 -7.53
CA PRO A 17 -1.02 14.09 -8.85
C PRO A 17 0.40 14.43 -9.28
N THR A 18 0.67 14.24 -10.56
CA THR A 18 1.85 14.70 -11.29
C THR A 18 2.11 16.18 -11.00
N LEU A 19 2.92 16.47 -9.99
CA LEU A 19 3.49 17.79 -9.73
C LEU A 19 4.97 17.60 -9.37
N PRO A 20 5.88 18.38 -9.97
CA PRO A 20 7.33 18.24 -9.80
C PRO A 20 7.79 18.40 -8.34
N ASP A 21 6.94 18.94 -7.46
CA ASP A 21 7.25 19.25 -6.06
C ASP A 21 6.49 18.37 -5.05
N THR A 22 6.10 17.15 -5.44
CA THR A 22 5.40 16.27 -4.50
C THR A 22 6.34 15.89 -3.35
N PRO A 23 5.99 16.20 -2.08
CA PRO A 23 6.81 15.80 -0.94
C PRO A 23 6.87 14.26 -0.88
N PRO A 24 7.93 13.67 -0.28
CA PRO A 24 8.02 12.22 -0.10
C PRO A 24 6.70 11.68 0.43
N ILE A 25 6.25 10.52 -0.07
CA ILE A 25 4.88 10.08 0.13
C ILE A 25 4.40 10.10 1.59
N ALA A 26 5.29 9.81 2.53
CA ALA A 26 5.03 9.89 3.96
C ALA A 26 4.72 11.32 4.45
N ALA A 27 5.39 12.34 3.92
CA ALA A 27 5.12 13.74 4.25
C ALA A 27 3.77 14.21 3.68
N PHE A 28 3.42 13.78 2.46
CA PHE A 28 2.08 14.03 1.89
C PHE A 28 0.98 13.44 2.78
N LEU A 29 1.11 12.18 3.17
CA LEU A 29 0.16 11.48 4.04
C LEU A 29 -0.03 12.17 5.40
N ARG A 30 1.07 12.64 6.02
CA ARG A 30 1.01 13.37 7.31
C ARG A 30 0.26 14.70 7.22
N GLY A 31 0.16 15.29 6.04
CA GLY A 31 -0.57 16.56 5.82
C GLY A 31 -2.08 16.39 5.64
N LEU A 32 -2.58 15.16 5.51
CA LEU A 32 -4.01 14.89 5.32
C LEU A 32 -4.73 14.75 6.67
N GLU A 33 -6.00 15.17 6.72
CA GLU A 33 -6.81 14.98 7.92
C GLU A 33 -7.06 13.49 8.22
N PRO A 34 -6.92 13.03 9.47
CA PRO A 34 -7.12 11.61 9.83
C PRO A 34 -8.47 11.03 9.40
N ARG A 35 -9.54 11.85 9.37
CA ARG A 35 -10.89 11.44 8.93
C ARG A 35 -10.97 11.00 7.47
N LEU A 36 -9.96 11.35 6.65
CA LEU A 36 -9.87 10.95 5.25
C LEU A 36 -9.35 9.51 5.08
N PHE A 37 -8.93 8.87 6.17
CA PHE A 37 -8.45 7.50 6.18
C PHE A 37 -9.47 6.59 6.88
N PRO A 38 -10.48 6.04 6.17
CA PRO A 38 -11.38 5.04 6.75
C PRO A 38 -10.69 3.67 6.90
N TYR A 39 -9.76 3.35 6.01
CA TYR A 39 -8.86 2.20 6.03
C TYR A 39 -7.73 2.41 5.01
N ALA A 40 -6.69 1.58 5.06
CA ALA A 40 -5.66 1.50 4.03
C ALA A 40 -5.58 0.08 3.44
N GLN A 41 -5.28 0.01 2.14
CA GLN A 41 -4.88 -1.23 1.48
C GLN A 41 -3.41 -1.15 1.12
N ILE A 42 -2.64 -2.19 1.44
CA ILE A 42 -1.22 -2.26 1.11
C ILE A 42 -0.92 -3.41 0.15
N SER A 43 -0.01 -3.12 -0.75
CA SER A 43 0.84 -4.06 -1.47
C SER A 43 2.23 -3.45 -1.53
N ASP A 44 3.23 -4.25 -1.82
CA ASP A 44 4.52 -3.72 -2.25
C ASP A 44 4.53 -3.60 -3.78
N GLY A 45 5.66 -3.16 -4.32
CA GLY A 45 5.87 -3.13 -5.75
C GLY A 45 7.26 -2.66 -6.12
N VAL A 46 7.55 -2.72 -7.41
CA VAL A 46 8.78 -2.16 -7.97
C VAL A 46 8.38 -1.01 -8.88
N LEU A 47 8.98 0.16 -8.66
CA LEU A 47 8.90 1.31 -9.55
C LEU A 47 10.27 1.56 -10.17
N GLY A 48 10.31 1.94 -11.44
CA GLY A 48 11.51 2.45 -12.06
C GLY A 48 11.92 3.81 -11.46
N PRO A 49 13.17 4.24 -11.67
CA PRO A 49 13.62 5.57 -11.28
C PRO A 49 12.70 6.67 -11.83
N GLY A 50 12.24 7.57 -10.97
CA GLY A 50 11.36 8.69 -11.37
C GLY A 50 9.88 8.33 -11.56
N GLU A 51 9.46 7.10 -11.31
CA GLU A 51 8.09 6.63 -11.57
C GLU A 51 7.15 6.72 -10.37
N LEU A 52 7.45 7.55 -9.37
CA LEU A 52 6.58 7.75 -8.20
C LEU A 52 5.15 8.17 -8.57
N SER A 53 5.00 8.93 -9.66
CA SER A 53 3.68 9.31 -10.22
C SER A 53 2.86 8.12 -10.74
N LYS A 54 3.49 6.95 -10.94
CA LYS A 54 2.81 5.71 -11.37
C LYS A 54 2.31 4.88 -10.19
N LEU A 55 2.60 5.25 -8.94
CA LEU A 55 2.24 4.44 -7.78
C LEU A 55 0.75 4.11 -7.77
N GLY A 56 -0.15 5.08 -7.95
CA GLY A 56 -1.62 4.83 -8.05
C GLY A 56 -2.12 4.16 -9.32
N ARG A 57 -1.23 3.94 -10.30
CA ARG A 57 -1.54 3.27 -11.57
C ARG A 57 -0.73 1.98 -11.75
N MET A 58 -0.10 1.50 -10.67
CA MET A 58 0.73 0.31 -10.69
C MET A 58 -0.10 -0.89 -11.18
N SER A 59 0.37 -1.51 -12.25
CA SER A 59 -0.25 -2.69 -12.82
C SER A 59 -0.14 -3.87 -11.85
N PRO A 60 -1.05 -4.85 -11.93
CA PRO A 60 -0.93 -6.10 -11.17
C PRO A 60 0.43 -6.79 -11.29
N ASN A 61 1.13 -6.64 -12.41
CA ASN A 61 2.43 -7.26 -12.66
C ASN A 61 3.60 -6.53 -11.98
N GLU A 62 3.40 -5.28 -11.57
CA GLU A 62 4.40 -4.48 -10.84
C GLU A 62 4.22 -4.60 -9.32
N ARG A 63 3.04 -5.05 -8.87
CA ARG A 63 2.75 -5.31 -7.47
C ARG A 63 3.53 -6.53 -6.96
N ARG A 64 3.94 -6.46 -5.70
CA ARG A 64 4.66 -7.50 -4.98
C ARG A 64 4.00 -7.73 -3.62
N MET A 65 4.30 -8.87 -2.99
CA MET A 65 3.88 -9.09 -1.61
C MET A 65 4.61 -8.11 -0.69
N PRO A 66 4.03 -7.68 0.45
CA PRO A 66 4.69 -6.80 1.42
C PRO A 66 6.11 -7.29 1.79
N GLY A 67 7.12 -6.46 1.53
CA GLY A 67 8.53 -6.77 1.80
C GLY A 67 9.30 -7.36 0.61
N ASP A 68 8.63 -7.75 -0.46
CA ASP A 68 9.25 -8.30 -1.67
C ASP A 68 9.43 -7.23 -2.78
N GLY A 69 9.11 -5.96 -2.48
CA GLY A 69 9.29 -4.83 -3.39
C GLY A 69 10.28 -3.80 -2.85
N THR A 70 10.22 -2.60 -3.43
CA THR A 70 11.13 -1.49 -3.10
C THR A 70 10.38 -0.24 -2.64
N LEU A 71 9.05 -0.34 -2.43
CA LEU A 71 8.28 0.79 -1.92
C LEU A 71 8.66 1.09 -0.46
N PRO A 72 8.62 2.37 -0.05
CA PRO A 72 8.96 2.77 1.32
C PRO A 72 7.82 2.46 2.30
N LEU A 73 7.36 1.20 2.37
CA LEU A 73 6.18 0.78 3.13
C LEU A 73 6.27 1.15 4.62
N ARG A 74 7.44 1.05 5.24
CA ARG A 74 7.66 1.47 6.63
C ARG A 74 7.37 2.96 6.84
N GLN A 75 7.84 3.82 5.93
CA GLN A 75 7.61 5.26 6.00
C GLN A 75 6.15 5.63 5.73
N ILE A 76 5.48 4.87 4.86
CA ILE A 76 4.05 5.00 4.59
C ILE A 76 3.26 4.65 5.86
N LEU A 77 3.53 3.48 6.48
CA LEU A 77 2.87 3.08 7.72
C LEU A 77 3.10 4.09 8.86
N ASP A 78 4.29 4.67 8.95
CA ASP A 78 4.63 5.72 9.93
C ASP A 78 3.83 7.02 9.74
N ALA A 79 3.31 7.26 8.54
CA ALA A 79 2.53 8.44 8.22
C ALA A 79 1.02 8.24 8.34
N LEU A 80 0.56 6.99 8.47
CA LEU A 80 -0.85 6.67 8.63
C LEU A 80 -1.28 6.81 10.10
N PRO A 81 -2.56 7.11 10.37
CA PRO A 81 -3.10 7.07 11.73
C PRO A 81 -2.90 5.69 12.38
N ALA A 82 -2.47 5.67 13.64
CA ALA A 82 -2.07 4.43 14.33
C ALA A 82 -3.19 3.38 14.46
N SER A 83 -4.45 3.80 14.50
CA SER A 83 -5.63 2.93 14.62
C SER A 83 -6.31 2.63 13.28
N LEU A 84 -5.68 3.00 12.16
CA LEU A 84 -6.25 2.82 10.83
C LEU A 84 -6.38 1.33 10.49
N PRO A 85 -7.57 0.81 10.14
CA PRO A 85 -7.72 -0.55 9.66
C PRO A 85 -6.86 -0.78 8.40
N LEU A 86 -6.12 -1.89 8.40
CA LEU A 86 -5.21 -2.25 7.32
C LEU A 86 -5.69 -3.52 6.62
N SER A 87 -5.75 -3.47 5.29
CA SER A 87 -6.02 -4.59 4.40
C SER A 87 -4.81 -4.83 3.50
N VAL A 88 -4.65 -6.06 3.00
CA VAL A 88 -3.66 -6.40 1.96
C VAL A 88 -4.37 -6.69 0.64
N GLU A 89 -3.85 -6.15 -0.46
CA GLU A 89 -4.40 -6.38 -1.81
C GLU A 89 -3.27 -6.63 -2.82
N VAL A 90 -2.92 -7.89 -3.02
CA VAL A 90 -1.96 -8.31 -4.05
C VAL A 90 -2.70 -9.17 -5.07
N PRO A 91 -3.10 -8.61 -6.23
CA PRO A 91 -3.66 -9.40 -7.32
C PRO A 91 -2.68 -10.49 -7.76
N MET A 92 -3.17 -11.73 -7.94
CA MET A 92 -2.35 -12.82 -8.44
C MET A 92 -1.93 -12.55 -9.89
N PRO A 93 -0.62 -12.50 -10.21
CA PRO A 93 -0.16 -12.28 -11.57
C PRO A 93 -0.67 -13.38 -12.51
N LYS A 94 -0.95 -13.03 -13.77
CA LYS A 94 -1.44 -13.99 -14.77
C LYS A 94 -0.46 -15.13 -15.06
N THR A 95 0.81 -15.00 -14.67
CA THR A 95 1.86 -16.03 -14.79
C THR A 95 1.82 -17.06 -13.66
N VAL A 96 1.18 -16.74 -12.54
CA VAL A 96 1.03 -17.64 -11.39
C VAL A 96 -0.22 -18.50 -11.58
N ARG A 97 -0.12 -19.78 -11.19
CA ARG A 97 -1.19 -20.78 -11.29
C ARG A 97 -1.38 -21.49 -9.95
N LEU A 98 -1.68 -20.71 -8.91
CA LEU A 98 -1.98 -21.24 -7.58
C LEU A 98 -3.50 -21.25 -7.34
N PRO A 99 -4.02 -22.19 -6.53
CA PRO A 99 -5.36 -22.08 -5.97
C PRO A 99 -5.52 -20.76 -5.22
N ALA A 100 -6.70 -20.13 -5.34
CA ALA A 100 -6.96 -18.82 -4.71
C ALA A 100 -6.67 -18.81 -3.19
N ARG A 101 -6.96 -19.93 -2.50
CA ARG A 101 -6.68 -20.09 -1.08
C ARG A 101 -5.18 -20.10 -0.75
N GLU A 102 -4.37 -20.69 -1.61
CA GLU A 102 -2.92 -20.74 -1.43
C GLU A 102 -2.29 -19.37 -1.69
N TRP A 103 -2.76 -18.65 -2.70
CA TRP A 103 -2.36 -17.26 -2.93
C TRP A 103 -2.71 -16.38 -1.73
N ALA A 104 -3.95 -16.44 -1.24
CA ALA A 104 -4.38 -15.69 -0.07
C ALA A 104 -3.56 -16.03 1.19
N ARG A 105 -3.22 -17.31 1.38
CA ARG A 105 -2.33 -17.75 2.47
C ARG A 105 -0.94 -17.13 2.33
N ALA A 106 -0.32 -17.23 1.15
CA ALA A 106 1.01 -16.68 0.89
C ALA A 106 1.05 -15.16 1.11
N THR A 107 0.02 -14.44 0.63
CA THR A 107 -0.14 -13.00 0.85
C THR A 107 -0.25 -12.67 2.33
N ALA A 108 -1.07 -13.40 3.08
CA ALA A 108 -1.24 -13.16 4.51
C ALA A 108 0.05 -13.46 5.30
N GLU A 109 0.77 -14.52 4.96
CA GLU A 109 2.04 -14.89 5.61
C GLU A 109 3.15 -13.86 5.35
N SER A 110 3.31 -13.41 4.10
CA SER A 110 4.25 -12.33 3.77
C SER A 110 3.89 -11.03 4.51
N THR A 111 2.61 -10.68 4.53
CA THR A 111 2.14 -9.47 5.24
C THR A 111 2.44 -9.55 6.74
N ARG A 112 2.20 -10.70 7.38
CA ARG A 112 2.51 -10.89 8.81
C ARG A 112 4.00 -10.73 9.09
N ARG A 113 4.86 -11.40 8.31
CA ARG A 113 6.33 -11.28 8.46
C ARG A 113 6.77 -9.81 8.36
N PHE A 114 6.30 -9.11 7.34
CA PHE A 114 6.62 -7.69 7.16
C PHE A 114 6.17 -6.84 8.35
N LEU A 115 4.94 -7.02 8.84
CA LEU A 115 4.40 -6.27 9.97
C LEU A 115 5.11 -6.62 11.29
N GLU A 116 5.44 -7.88 11.53
CA GLU A 116 6.22 -8.31 12.69
C GLU A 116 7.59 -7.62 12.72
N ASP A 117 8.30 -7.60 11.60
CA ASP A 117 9.60 -6.93 11.48
C ASP A 117 9.47 -5.39 11.54
N TYR A 118 8.34 -4.83 11.11
CA TYR A 118 8.02 -3.41 11.27
C TYR A 118 7.85 -3.05 12.75
N TYR A 119 6.97 -3.75 13.45
CA TYR A 119 6.66 -3.46 14.86
C TYR A 119 7.82 -3.82 15.80
N ARG A 120 8.60 -4.87 15.50
CA ARG A 120 9.83 -5.18 16.24
C ARG A 120 10.83 -4.01 16.16
N GLY A 121 11.03 -3.43 14.98
CA GLY A 121 11.89 -2.25 14.80
C GLY A 121 11.42 -1.03 15.58
N LYS A 122 10.09 -0.83 15.68
CA LYS A 122 9.48 0.25 16.49
C LYS A 122 9.68 0.07 17.99
N GLN A 123 9.69 -1.17 18.48
CA GLN A 123 9.90 -1.47 19.90
C GLN A 123 11.36 -1.23 20.32
N VAL A 124 12.33 -1.45 19.44
CA VAL A 124 13.76 -1.22 19.72
C VAL A 124 14.14 0.27 19.71
N THR A 125 13.36 1.10 19.01
CA THR A 125 13.63 2.56 18.88
C THR A 125 12.90 3.40 19.95
N ARG A 126 12.12 2.76 20.82
CA ARG A 126 11.42 3.38 21.96
C ARG A 126 12.22 3.18 23.24
#